data_AF-A4BC10-F1
#
_entry.id   AF-A4BC10-F1
#
_cell.length_a   1.000
_cell.length_b   1.000
_cell.length_c   1.000
_cell.angle_alpha   90.00
_cell.angle_beta   90.00
_cell.angle_gamma   90.00
#
_symmetry.space_group_name_H-M   'P 1'
#
loop_
_entity.id
_entity.type
_entity.pdbx_description
1 polymer ?
#
loop_
_entity_poly.entity_id
_entity_poly.type
_entity_poly.pdbx_seq_one_letter_code
_entity_poly.pdbx_strand_id
1 'polypeptide(L)' 'MTDPDRLTDLESRLMHLDDTVEQLNSIIVEQQKAIARLEKTLRKITEEHVEMKEQMAPDIVDSRPPHY' A
#
# COMPACT_ATOMS: atom_id res chain seq x y z
N MET A 1 1.14 3.17 -51.25
CA MET A 1 2.43 2.52 -50.99
C MET A 1 2.83 2.89 -49.58
N THR A 2 2.79 1.93 -48.66
CA THR A 2 3.38 2.08 -47.32
C THR A 2 4.88 2.25 -47.50
N ASP A 3 5.41 3.32 -46.94
CA ASP A 3 6.84 3.61 -46.99
C ASP A 3 7.56 2.69 -45.99
N PRO A 4 8.41 1.74 -46.44
CA PRO A 4 9.05 0.75 -45.56
C PRO A 4 9.91 1.40 -44.46
N ASP A 5 10.42 2.60 -44.71
CA ASP A 5 11.18 3.37 -43.71
C ASP A 5 10.29 3.83 -42.55
N ARG A 6 9.04 4.24 -42.86
CA ARG A 6 8.06 4.61 -41.82
C ARG A 6 7.61 3.40 -41.00
N LEU A 7 7.52 2.22 -41.61
CA LEU A 7 7.17 1.00 -40.89
C LEU A 7 8.27 0.63 -39.88
N THR A 8 9.53 0.68 -40.32
CA THR A 8 10.71 0.38 -39.48
C THR A 8 10.86 1.36 -38.31
N ASP A 9 10.61 2.66 -38.53
CA ASP A 9 10.61 3.66 -37.44
C ASP A 9 9.51 3.38 -36.41
N LEU A 10 8.30 3.03 -36.88
CA LEU A 10 7.19 2.70 -35.99
C LEU A 10 7.47 1.42 -35.16
N GLU A 11 8.04 0.39 -35.76
CA GLU A 11 8.44 -0.84 -35.06
C GLU A 11 9.50 -0.54 -33.98
N SER A 12 10.51 0.27 -34.33
CA SER A 12 11.57 0.65 -33.38
C SER A 12 11.01 1.42 -32.18
N ARG A 13 10.07 2.33 -32.42
CA ARG A 13 9.35 3.07 -31.36
C ARG A 13 8.48 2.15 -30.52
N LEU A 14 7.78 1.20 -31.14
CA LEU A 14 6.93 0.25 -30.44
C LEU A 14 7.76 -0.62 -29.49
N MET A 15 8.90 -1.13 -29.92
CA MET A 15 9.80 -1.89 -29.04
C MET A 15 10.31 -1.07 -27.84
N HIS A 16 10.62 0.21 -28.04
CA HIS A 16 10.99 1.10 -26.92
C HIS A 16 9.82 1.34 -25.95
N LEU A 17 8.60 1.46 -26.48
CA LEU A 17 7.41 1.62 -25.66
C LEU A 17 7.11 0.35 -24.86
N ASP A 18 7.27 -0.83 -25.46
CA ASP A 18 7.10 -2.11 -24.76
C ASP A 18 8.09 -2.24 -23.60
N ASP A 19 9.38 -1.96 -23.83
CA ASP A 19 10.41 -1.94 -22.77
C ASP A 19 10.06 -0.92 -21.67
N THR A 20 9.61 0.28 -22.06
CA THR A 20 9.17 1.30 -21.09
C THR A 20 7.99 0.81 -20.25
N VAL A 21 7.02 0.13 -20.86
CA VAL A 21 5.86 -0.43 -20.16
C VAL A 21 6.29 -1.52 -19.18
N GLU A 22 7.20 -2.40 -19.56
CA GLU A 22 7.74 -3.44 -18.68
C GLU A 22 8.46 -2.84 -17.48
N GLN A 23 9.29 -1.82 -17.68
CA GLN A 23 9.98 -1.11 -16.61
C GLN A 23 9.01 -0.43 -15.64
N LEU A 24 8.01 0.28 -16.17
CA LEU A 24 6.97 0.91 -15.35
C LEU A 24 6.18 -0.12 -14.55
N ASN A 25 5.83 -1.25 -15.15
CA ASN A 25 5.15 -2.34 -14.44
C ASN A 25 6.01 -2.90 -13.30
N SER A 26 7.31 -3.11 -13.53
CA SER A 26 8.24 -3.54 -12.48
C SER A 26 8.27 -2.55 -11.31
N ILE A 27 8.31 -1.24 -11.59
CA ILE A 27 8.29 -0.19 -10.56
C ILE A 27 6.98 -0.23 -9.78
N ILE A 28 5.84 -0.34 -10.46
CA ILE A 28 4.51 -0.42 -9.81
C ILE A 28 4.43 -1.61 -8.87
N VAL A 29 4.92 -2.79 -9.29
CA VAL A 29 4.95 -3.99 -8.45
C VAL A 29 5.76 -3.75 -7.18
N GLU A 30 6.95 -3.15 -7.29
CA GLU A 30 7.78 -2.84 -6.12
C GLU A 30 7.14 -1.80 -5.19
N GLN A 31 6.50 -0.78 -5.75
CA GLN A 31 5.73 0.20 -4.99
C GLN A 31 4.57 -0.46 -4.24
N GLN A 32 3.84 -1.37 -4.88
CA GLN A 32 2.73 -2.07 -4.24
C GLN A 32 3.19 -2.98 -3.10
N LYS A 33 4.33 -3.65 -3.25
CA LYS A 33 4.96 -4.39 -2.14
C LYS A 33 5.33 -3.46 -0.99
N ALA A 34 5.84 -2.26 -1.27
CA ALA A 34 6.17 -1.28 -0.24
C ALA A 34 4.93 -0.78 0.50
N ILE A 35 3.86 -0.45 -0.23
CA ILE A 35 2.57 -0.04 0.34
C ILE A 35 2.02 -1.14 1.25
N ALA A 36 1.98 -2.39 0.79
CA ALA A 36 1.49 -3.51 1.60
C ALA A 36 2.27 -3.68 2.92
N ARG A 37 3.60 -3.46 2.91
CA ARG A 37 4.41 -3.47 4.14
C ARG A 37 4.06 -2.32 5.08
N LEU A 38 3.86 -1.11 4.54
CA LEU A 38 3.47 0.06 5.32
C LEU A 38 2.08 -0.14 5.95
N GLU A 39 1.11 -0.60 5.17
CA GLU A 39 -0.25 -0.89 5.66
C GLU A 39 -0.23 -1.93 6.79
N LYS A 40 0.54 -3.02 6.62
CA LYS A 40 0.69 -4.04 7.68
C LYS A 40 1.27 -3.45 8.95
N THR A 41 2.28 -2.58 8.83
CA THR A 41 2.94 -1.95 9.97
C THR A 41 1.99 -0.98 10.69
N LEU A 42 1.24 -0.18 9.94
CA LEU A 42 0.25 0.74 10.49
C LEU A 42 -0.87 0.00 11.24
N ARG A 43 -1.36 -1.11 10.69
CA ARG A 43 -2.37 -1.94 11.37
C ARG A 43 -1.84 -2.46 12.71
N LYS A 44 -0.63 -3.02 12.71
CA LYS A 44 0.00 -3.52 13.93
C LYS A 44 0.16 -2.43 15.00
N ILE A 45 0.67 -1.25 14.62
CA ILE A 45 0.80 -0.11 15.55
C ILE A 45 -0.57 0.31 16.10
N THR A 46 -1.60 0.30 15.25
CA THR A 46 -2.96 0.65 15.65
C THR A 46 -3.52 -0.35 16.67
N GLU A 47 -3.33 -1.64 16.43
CA GLU A 47 -3.73 -2.73 17.34
C GLU A 47 -3.01 -2.59 18.69
N GLU A 48 -1.69 -2.45 18.69
CA GLU A 48 -0.88 -2.25 19.90
C GLU A 48 -1.32 -1.00 20.68
N HIS A 49 -1.68 0.08 19.98
CA HIS A 49 -2.16 1.30 20.62
C HIS A 49 -3.55 1.14 21.24
N VAL A 50 -4.44 0.35 20.65
CA VAL A 50 -5.76 0.03 21.23
C VAL A 50 -5.57 -0.82 22.49
N GLU A 51 -4.77 -1.89 22.42
CA GLU A 51 -4.47 -2.76 23.56
C GLU A 51 -3.86 -1.97 24.73
N MET A 52 -2.91 -1.07 24.44
CA MET A 52 -2.31 -0.20 25.46
C MET A 52 -3.35 0.70 26.14
N LYS A 53 -4.30 1.27 25.36
CA LYS A 53 -5.38 2.09 25.93
C LYS A 53 -6.31 1.29 26.82
N GLU A 54 -6.64 0.05 26.45
CA GLU A 54 -7.47 -0.84 27.26
C GLU A 54 -6.78 -1.20 28.58
N GLN A 55 -5.48 -1.50 28.55
CA GLN A 55 -4.69 -1.80 29.75
C GLN A 55 -4.56 -0.61 30.71
N MET A 56 -4.61 0.62 30.19
CA MET A 56 -4.55 1.85 31.00
C MET A 56 -5.93 2.35 31.44
N ALA A 57 -7.02 1.69 31.04
CA ALA A 57 -8.36 2.05 31.51
C ALA A 57 -8.45 1.75 33.02
N PRO A 58 -8.86 2.72 33.87
CA PRO A 58 -9.02 2.46 35.29
C PRO A 58 -10.12 1.40 35.51
N ASP A 59 -9.89 0.46 36.43
CA ASP A 59 -10.94 -0.42 36.94
C ASP A 59 -11.99 0.44 37.65
N ILE A 60 -13.02 0.85 36.90
CA ILE A 60 -14.20 1.49 37.49
C ILE A 60 -14.98 0.39 38.19
N VAL A 61 -14.60 0.12 39.45
CA VAL A 61 -15.43 -0.67 40.36
C VAL A 61 -16.67 0.15 40.65
N ASP A 62 -17.72 -0.07 39.87
CA ASP A 62 -19.06 0.49 40.09
C ASP A 62 -19.67 -0.16 41.35
N SER A 63 -19.19 0.24 42.53
CA SER A 63 -19.85 -0.13 43.78
C SER A 63 -21.08 0.75 43.96
N ARG A 64 -22.27 0.14 43.89
CA ARG A 64 -23.56 0.80 44.15
C ARG A 64 -23.48 1.67 45.41
N PRO A 65 -24.00 2.92 45.39
CA PRO A 65 -23.98 3.80 46.55
C PRO A 65 -24.69 3.16 47.75
N PRO A 66 -24.17 3.29 48.99
CA PRO A 66 -24.87 2.82 50.17
C PRO A 66 -26.09 3.72 50.39
N HIS A 67 -27.28 3.12 50.41
CA HIS A 67 -28.50 3.81 50.81
C HIS A 67 -28.42 4.13 52.32
N TYR A 68 -28.54 5.41 52.68
CA TYR A 68 -28.73 5.90 54.05
C TYR A 68 -30.19 6.28 54.28
#